data_AF-E5AT93-F1
#
_entry.id   AF-E5AT93-F1
#
_cell.length_a   1.000
_cell.length_b   1.000
_cell.length_c   1.000
_cell.angle_alpha   90.00
_cell.angle_beta   90.00
_cell.angle_gamma   90.00
#
_symmetry.space_group_name_H-M   'P 1'
#
loop_
_entity.id
_entity.type
_entity.pdbx_description
1 polymer ?
#
loop_
_entity_poly.entity_id
_entity_poly.type
_entity_poly.pdbx_seq_one_letter_code
_entity_poly.pdbx_strand_id
1 'polypeptide(L)'
;MRTALARTLGVPIFQEQVMQVAMLAAGFTAGEADQLRRAMAAWRSQGGLEQYYERIVHGMVTRGYDRAFAESIFAQIRGFGEYGFPESHAASFALLVYVSAWLKCHASAVFLCALLNSQPMGFYTPSQLVQDARRHGVEVLPVDVTVSDWDSTLQGHILDAPVRLGLSLIRGLAEDAAARIELARAVRPFADVTDLARRAQLTRRDLQALASANALASLAGNRRAALWHALAAVPDKDLLRATSDDDATPAFAAGRSLATLS
;
A
#
# COMPACT_ATOMS: atom_id res chain seq x y z
N MET A 1 12.96 42.54 -0.72
CA MET A 1 11.86 41.54 -0.65
C MET A 1 12.04 40.31 -1.54
N ARG A 2 12.55 40.39 -2.78
CA ARG A 2 12.73 39.23 -3.67
C ARG A 2 13.43 38.04 -3.01
N THR A 3 14.50 38.26 -2.25
CA THR A 3 15.26 37.19 -1.57
C THR A 3 14.40 36.31 -0.64
N ALA A 4 13.42 36.91 0.05
CA ALA A 4 12.58 36.19 1.01
C ALA A 4 11.35 35.53 0.35
N LEU A 5 10.72 36.21 -0.61
CA LEU A 5 9.39 35.84 -1.10
C LEU A 5 9.35 35.30 -2.54
N ALA A 6 10.46 35.37 -3.30
CA ALA A 6 10.46 34.90 -4.69
C ALA A 6 10.12 33.40 -4.80
N ARG A 7 10.59 32.59 -3.84
CA ARG A 7 10.35 31.13 -3.80
C ARG A 7 8.88 30.74 -3.61
N THR A 8 8.05 31.67 -3.11
CA THR A 8 6.60 31.48 -2.88
C THR A 8 5.78 32.53 -3.65
N LEU A 9 6.32 33.06 -4.74
CA LEU A 9 5.64 34.00 -5.65
C LEU A 9 5.03 35.22 -4.95
N GLY A 10 5.70 35.72 -3.90
CA GLY A 10 5.27 36.91 -3.17
C GLY A 10 4.41 36.65 -1.93
N VAL A 11 3.97 35.41 -1.68
CA VAL A 11 3.13 35.06 -0.52
C VAL A 11 3.98 34.41 0.57
N PRO A 12 4.00 34.91 1.82
CA PRO A 12 4.70 34.23 2.91
C PRO A 12 3.98 32.93 3.30
N ILE A 13 4.65 31.78 3.17
CA ILE A 13 4.11 30.44 3.52
C ILE A 13 4.87 29.81 4.70
N PHE A 14 6.15 30.19 4.89
CA PHE A 14 6.99 29.64 5.95
C PHE A 14 7.36 30.63 7.06
N GLN A 15 7.52 30.12 8.28
CA GLN A 15 7.92 30.91 9.45
C GLN A 15 9.25 31.62 9.20
N GLU A 16 10.18 30.93 8.54
CA GLU A 16 11.50 31.40 8.16
C GLU A 16 11.42 32.59 7.17
N GLN A 17 10.40 32.64 6.30
CA GLN A 17 10.21 33.77 5.39
C GLN A 17 9.76 35.02 6.13
N VAL A 18 8.90 34.89 7.14
CA VAL A 18 8.47 36.02 7.97
C VAL A 18 9.65 36.63 8.73
N MET A 19 10.53 35.78 9.27
CA MET A 19 11.79 36.23 9.88
C MET A 19 12.65 36.99 8.87
N GLN A 20 12.84 36.47 7.66
CA GLN A 20 13.62 37.13 6.62
C GLN A 20 13.00 38.46 6.18
N VAL A 21 11.67 38.54 6.07
CA VAL A 21 10.96 39.80 5.77
C VAL A 21 11.21 40.83 6.88
N ALA A 22 11.08 40.45 8.15
CA ALA A 22 11.33 41.35 9.27
C ALA A 22 12.79 41.86 9.29
N MET A 23 13.76 40.99 8.99
CA MET A 23 15.17 41.38 8.92
C MET A 23 15.46 42.31 7.72
N LEU A 24 15.03 41.94 6.51
CA LEU A 24 15.35 42.65 5.27
C LEU A 24 14.56 43.94 5.09
N ALA A 25 13.28 43.96 5.49
CA ALA A 25 12.39 45.09 5.26
C ALA A 25 12.23 45.98 6.49
N ALA A 26 12.13 45.41 7.71
CA ALA A 26 11.95 46.16 8.95
C ALA A 26 13.24 46.30 9.77
N GLY A 27 14.32 45.61 9.41
CA GLY A 27 15.63 45.77 10.04
C GLY A 27 15.84 45.06 11.34
N PHE A 28 15.09 44.00 11.56
CA PHE A 28 15.24 43.18 12.74
C PHE A 28 16.64 42.53 12.72
N THR A 29 17.24 42.42 13.89
CA THR A 29 18.34 41.49 14.14
C THR A 29 17.81 40.05 14.08
N ALA A 30 18.70 39.07 13.94
CA ALA A 30 18.31 37.66 13.96
C ALA A 30 17.58 37.27 15.27
N GLY A 31 17.99 37.85 16.40
CA GLY A 31 17.35 37.65 17.70
C GLY A 31 15.93 38.22 17.77
N GLU A 32 15.73 39.47 17.31
CA GLU A 32 14.40 40.08 17.23
C GLU A 32 13.47 39.29 16.27
N ALA A 33 14.00 38.81 15.14
CA ALA A 33 13.23 38.02 14.18
C ALA A 33 12.77 36.67 14.76
N ASP A 34 13.63 36.00 15.54
CA ASP A 34 13.26 34.75 16.20
C ASP A 34 12.31 34.98 17.39
N GLN A 35 12.39 36.13 18.07
CA GLN A 35 11.35 36.55 19.03
C GLN A 35 9.99 36.76 18.33
N LEU A 36 9.96 37.43 17.18
CA LEU A 36 8.74 37.58 16.37
C LEU A 36 8.18 36.20 15.98
N ARG A 37 9.03 35.25 15.55
CA ARG A 37 8.61 33.88 15.22
C ARG A 37 7.99 33.16 16.44
N ARG A 38 8.62 33.26 17.62
CA ARG A 38 8.07 32.68 18.87
C ARG A 38 6.74 33.32 19.24
N ALA A 39 6.63 34.64 19.14
CA ALA A 39 5.40 35.37 19.42
C ALA A 39 4.27 34.93 18.48
N MET A 40 4.56 34.73 17.19
CA MET A 40 3.59 34.19 16.22
C MET A 40 3.14 32.76 16.56
N ALA A 41 4.02 31.91 17.08
CA ALA A 41 3.65 30.55 17.49
C ALA A 41 2.77 30.53 18.76
N ALA A 42 3.07 31.41 19.72
CA ALA A 42 2.28 31.59 20.95
C ALA A 42 0.96 32.34 20.73
N TRP A 43 0.87 33.12 19.64
CA TRP A 43 -0.34 33.87 19.29
C TRP A 43 -1.57 32.98 19.10
N ARG A 44 -1.38 31.72 18.69
CA ARG A 44 -2.45 30.71 18.59
C ARG A 44 -3.27 30.56 19.88
N SER A 45 -2.73 30.97 21.04
CA SER A 45 -3.41 30.86 22.34
C SER A 45 -3.67 32.17 23.10
N GLN A 46 -2.97 33.29 22.86
CA GLN A 46 -3.02 34.44 23.79
C GLN A 46 -3.10 35.87 23.19
N GLY A 47 -3.01 36.09 21.87
CA GLY A 47 -2.94 37.47 21.33
C GLY A 47 -1.58 38.15 21.60
N GLY A 48 -1.21 39.22 20.86
CA GLY A 48 0.01 39.99 21.17
C GLY A 48 0.95 40.35 20.01
N LEU A 49 0.47 40.38 18.77
CA LEU A 49 1.31 40.80 17.63
C LEU A 49 1.34 42.33 17.46
N GLU A 50 0.40 43.04 18.07
CA GLU A 50 0.23 44.49 18.00
C GLU A 50 1.46 45.25 18.49
N GLN A 51 2.21 44.70 19.46
CA GLN A 51 3.47 45.29 19.94
C GLN A 51 4.56 45.32 18.86
N TYR A 52 4.47 44.46 17.83
CA TYR A 52 5.40 44.43 16.70
C TYR A 52 4.94 45.31 15.54
N TYR A 53 3.71 45.85 15.57
CA TYR A 53 3.17 46.72 14.51
C TYR A 53 4.08 47.92 14.26
N GLU A 54 4.33 48.69 15.31
CA GLU A 54 5.17 49.88 15.24
C GLU A 54 6.57 49.51 14.76
N ARG A 55 7.16 48.45 15.31
CA ARG A 55 8.52 48.04 14.94
C ARG A 55 8.63 47.62 13.47
N ILE A 56 7.64 46.90 12.94
CA ILE A 56 7.62 46.41 11.56
C ILE A 56 7.29 47.56 10.59
N VAL A 57 6.17 48.27 10.81
CA VAL A 57 5.69 49.31 9.90
C VAL A 57 6.64 50.51 9.91
N HIS A 58 7.03 51.02 11.09
CA HIS A 58 8.00 52.11 11.17
C HIS A 58 9.35 51.68 10.57
N GLY A 59 9.83 50.47 10.90
CA GLY A 59 11.09 49.95 10.37
C GLY A 59 11.14 49.84 8.84
N MET A 60 9.99 49.54 8.21
CA MET A 60 9.83 49.53 6.75
C MET A 60 9.74 50.95 6.20
N VAL A 61 8.94 51.84 6.79
CA VAL A 61 8.80 53.23 6.33
C VAL A 61 10.14 53.98 6.40
N THR A 62 10.92 53.82 7.48
CA THR A 62 12.26 54.43 7.60
C THR A 62 13.24 53.92 6.53
N ARG A 63 13.00 52.74 5.95
CA ARG A 63 13.79 52.17 4.86
C ARG A 63 13.25 52.49 3.47
N GLY A 64 12.26 53.39 3.36
CA GLY A 64 11.74 53.89 2.09
C GLY A 64 10.62 53.05 1.48
N TYR A 65 9.99 52.16 2.25
CA TYR A 65 8.77 51.46 1.81
C TYR A 65 7.54 52.35 2.04
N ASP A 66 6.58 52.28 1.12
CA ASP A 66 5.28 52.95 1.29
C ASP A 66 4.53 52.40 2.52
N ARG A 67 3.83 53.28 3.25
CA ARG A 67 3.12 52.89 4.47
C ARG A 67 2.01 51.88 4.18
N ALA A 68 1.23 52.05 3.12
CA ALA A 68 0.17 51.10 2.78
C ALA A 68 0.75 49.73 2.42
N PHE A 69 1.92 49.70 1.78
CA PHE A 69 2.64 48.45 1.53
C PHE A 69 3.13 47.79 2.84
N ALA A 70 3.72 48.56 3.75
CA ALA A 70 4.17 48.04 5.04
C ALA A 70 3.00 47.48 5.89
N GLU A 71 1.87 48.17 5.90
CA GLU A 71 0.64 47.73 6.56
C GLU A 71 0.08 46.45 5.93
N SER A 72 0.13 46.33 4.59
CA SER A 72 -0.24 45.09 3.89
C SER A 72 0.65 43.91 4.29
N ILE A 73 1.96 44.10 4.38
CA ILE A 73 2.89 43.06 4.84
C ILE A 73 2.60 42.67 6.29
N PHE A 74 2.35 43.64 7.17
CA PHE A 74 1.97 43.34 8.56
C PHE A 74 0.66 42.54 8.63
N ALA A 75 -0.34 42.89 7.83
CA ALA A 75 -1.59 42.14 7.75
C ALA A 75 -1.38 40.69 7.28
N GLN A 76 -0.48 40.46 6.31
CA GLN A 76 -0.10 39.11 5.89
C GLN A 76 0.60 38.32 7.00
N ILE A 77 1.53 38.96 7.73
CA ILE A 77 2.21 38.38 8.89
C ILE A 77 1.21 38.07 10.02
N ARG A 78 0.18 38.90 10.22
CA ARG A 78 -0.91 38.62 11.16
C ARG A 78 -1.68 37.36 10.78
N GLY A 79 -2.14 37.26 9.55
CA GLY A 79 -2.81 36.03 9.09
C GLY A 79 -1.91 34.80 9.20
N PHE A 80 -0.59 34.99 9.03
CA PHE A 80 0.40 33.92 9.03
C PHE A 80 0.43 33.06 10.29
N GLY A 81 0.18 33.64 11.48
CA GLY A 81 0.24 32.85 12.70
C GLY A 81 -0.84 31.74 12.80
N GLU A 82 -1.88 31.79 11.96
CA GLU A 82 -2.92 30.75 11.88
C GLU A 82 -2.50 29.57 10.99
N TYR A 83 -1.78 29.82 9.89
CA TYR A 83 -1.47 28.81 8.85
C TYR A 83 0.03 28.54 8.64
N GLY A 84 0.91 29.27 9.33
CA GLY A 84 2.34 29.26 9.09
C GLY A 84 3.02 27.94 9.42
N PHE A 85 3.72 27.36 8.44
CA PHE A 85 4.31 26.04 8.55
C PHE A 85 5.85 26.10 8.63
N PRO A 86 6.53 25.23 9.39
CA PRO A 86 8.00 25.17 9.38
C PRO A 86 8.53 24.67 8.03
N GLU A 87 9.41 25.44 7.38
CA GLU A 87 9.94 25.08 6.04
C GLU A 87 10.70 23.74 6.08
N SER A 88 11.51 23.54 7.12
CA SER A 88 12.29 22.29 7.29
C SER A 88 11.41 21.04 7.39
N HIS A 89 10.26 21.15 8.06
CA HIS A 89 9.30 20.05 8.19
C HIS A 89 8.55 19.83 6.87
N ALA A 90 8.17 20.90 6.16
CA ALA A 90 7.56 20.76 4.84
C ALA A 90 8.52 20.08 3.85
N ALA A 91 9.80 20.48 3.84
CA ALA A 91 10.81 19.96 2.94
C ALA A 91 11.07 18.46 3.16
N SER A 92 11.14 18.00 4.42
CA SER A 92 11.37 16.58 4.71
C SER A 92 10.22 15.68 4.24
N PHE A 93 8.97 16.09 4.43
CA PHE A 93 7.81 15.38 3.89
C PHE A 93 7.69 15.49 2.37
N ALA A 94 7.99 16.65 1.80
CA ALA A 94 7.95 16.87 0.35
C ALA A 94 8.89 15.92 -0.39
N LEU A 95 10.06 15.61 0.18
CA LEU A 95 10.98 14.62 -0.39
C LEU A 95 10.34 13.22 -0.48
N LEU A 96 9.68 12.76 0.59
CA LEU A 96 8.99 11.47 0.59
C LEU A 96 7.85 11.43 -0.42
N VAL A 97 7.06 12.50 -0.50
CA VAL A 97 5.97 12.63 -1.47
C VAL A 97 6.51 12.63 -2.89
N TYR A 98 7.58 13.38 -3.17
CA TYR A 98 8.20 13.45 -4.48
C TYR A 98 8.74 12.10 -4.93
N VAL A 99 9.49 11.39 -4.07
CA VAL A 99 10.00 10.05 -4.37
C VAL A 99 8.85 9.07 -4.62
N SER A 100 7.81 9.11 -3.79
CA SER A 100 6.62 8.25 -3.97
C SER A 100 5.89 8.55 -5.28
N ALA A 101 5.72 9.82 -5.62
CA ALA A 101 5.10 10.25 -6.87
C ALA A 101 5.94 9.87 -8.10
N TRP A 102 7.28 9.97 -7.99
CA TRP A 102 8.20 9.53 -9.03
C TRP A 102 8.09 8.02 -9.27
N LEU A 103 8.08 7.21 -8.21
CA LEU A 103 7.87 5.76 -8.31
C LEU A 103 6.50 5.43 -8.90
N LYS A 104 5.44 6.12 -8.47
CA LYS A 104 4.10 5.95 -9.05
C LYS A 104 4.06 6.29 -10.54
N CYS A 105 4.80 7.30 -10.99
CA CYS A 105 4.84 7.75 -12.39
C CYS A 105 5.68 6.84 -13.29
N HIS A 106 6.86 6.42 -12.81
CA HIS A 106 7.87 5.75 -13.64
C HIS A 106 7.98 4.24 -13.40
N ALA A 107 7.40 3.73 -12.32
CA ALA A 107 7.46 2.32 -11.93
C ALA A 107 6.15 1.89 -11.26
N SER A 108 5.00 2.20 -11.88
CA SER A 108 3.67 2.06 -11.29
C SER A 108 3.38 0.63 -10.80
N ALA A 109 3.83 -0.40 -11.54
CA ALA A 109 3.64 -1.79 -11.16
C ALA A 109 4.46 -2.16 -9.91
N VAL A 110 5.74 -1.74 -9.86
CA VAL A 110 6.61 -1.91 -8.69
C VAL A 110 6.00 -1.20 -7.47
N PHE A 111 5.53 0.04 -7.67
CA PHE A 111 4.93 0.84 -6.62
C PHE A 111 3.66 0.19 -6.07
N LEU A 112 2.77 -0.32 -6.94
CA LEU A 112 1.59 -1.09 -6.51
C LEU A 112 2.00 -2.32 -5.70
N CYS A 113 2.93 -3.12 -6.23
CA CYS A 113 3.39 -4.36 -5.61
C CYS A 113 3.91 -4.10 -4.18
N ALA A 114 4.76 -3.08 -4.03
CA ALA A 114 5.30 -2.68 -2.72
C ALA A 114 4.20 -2.19 -1.76
N LEU A 115 3.25 -1.38 -2.25
CA LEU A 115 2.12 -0.91 -1.43
C LEU A 115 1.19 -2.03 -0.99
N LEU A 116 0.97 -3.06 -1.82
CA LEU A 116 0.16 -4.22 -1.45
C LEU A 116 0.82 -5.02 -0.33
N ASN A 117 2.14 -5.21 -0.41
CA ASN A 117 2.91 -5.99 0.57
C ASN A 117 3.23 -5.20 1.86
N SER A 118 2.99 -3.89 1.88
CA SER A 118 3.18 -3.02 3.06
C SER A 118 1.89 -2.84 3.88
N GLN A 119 0.80 -3.55 3.55
CA GLN A 119 -0.46 -3.43 4.27
C GLN A 119 -0.38 -4.03 5.68
N PRO A 120 -1.13 -3.48 6.66
CA PRO A 120 -2.09 -2.38 6.55
C PRO A 120 -1.44 -0.98 6.65
N MET A 121 -1.85 -0.04 5.79
CA MET A 121 -1.33 1.35 5.78
C MET A 121 -2.37 2.44 6.17
N GLY A 122 -3.59 2.05 6.54
CA GLY A 122 -4.59 2.94 7.17
C GLY A 122 -5.42 3.85 6.24
N PHE A 123 -4.93 4.23 5.05
CA PHE A 123 -5.64 5.20 4.18
C PHE A 123 -6.38 4.57 2.98
N TYR A 124 -5.76 3.59 2.33
CA TYR A 124 -6.30 2.98 1.12
C TYR A 124 -6.37 1.47 1.26
N THR A 125 -7.51 0.90 0.89
CA THR A 125 -7.70 -0.55 0.84
C THR A 125 -6.96 -1.15 -0.35
N PRO A 126 -6.55 -2.43 -0.30
CA PRO A 126 -5.92 -3.12 -1.44
C PRO A 126 -6.70 -3.01 -2.74
N SER A 127 -8.04 -3.07 -2.68
CA SER A 127 -8.90 -2.96 -3.87
C SER A 127 -8.86 -1.58 -4.51
N GLN A 128 -8.76 -0.51 -3.71
CA GLN A 128 -8.59 0.85 -4.24
C GLN A 128 -7.24 1.02 -4.93
N LEU A 129 -6.17 0.47 -4.35
CA LEU A 129 -4.84 0.51 -4.94
C LEU A 129 -4.79 -0.24 -6.28
N VAL A 130 -5.38 -1.44 -6.35
CA VAL A 130 -5.48 -2.22 -7.60
C VAL A 130 -6.28 -1.47 -8.67
N GLN A 131 -7.40 -0.83 -8.31
CA GLN A 131 -8.21 -0.06 -9.25
C GLN A 131 -7.46 1.18 -9.76
N ASP A 132 -6.76 1.89 -8.88
CA ASP A 132 -5.94 3.04 -9.27
C ASP A 132 -4.83 2.62 -10.25
N ALA A 133 -4.07 1.57 -9.93
CA ALA A 133 -3.00 1.09 -10.79
C ALA A 133 -3.50 0.63 -12.17
N ARG A 134 -4.66 -0.06 -12.23
CA ARG A 134 -5.29 -0.44 -13.51
C ARG A 134 -5.66 0.78 -14.36
N ARG A 135 -6.15 1.87 -13.75
CA ARG A 135 -6.43 3.14 -14.46
C ARG A 135 -5.15 3.79 -15.00
N HIS A 136 -4.00 3.49 -14.39
CA HIS A 136 -2.67 3.93 -14.83
C HIS A 136 -1.97 2.91 -15.75
N GLY A 137 -2.70 1.92 -16.29
CA GLY A 137 -2.17 0.97 -17.28
C GLY A 137 -1.42 -0.22 -16.70
N VAL A 138 -1.38 -0.40 -15.38
CA VAL A 138 -0.77 -1.58 -14.76
C VAL A 138 -1.66 -2.81 -14.99
N GLU A 139 -1.11 -3.84 -15.62
CA GLU A 139 -1.75 -5.15 -15.70
C GLU A 139 -1.71 -5.83 -14.32
N VAL A 140 -2.88 -6.19 -13.78
CA VAL A 140 -2.99 -6.84 -12.46
C VAL A 140 -3.67 -8.19 -12.62
N LEU A 141 -2.89 -9.24 -12.38
CA LEU A 141 -3.31 -10.63 -12.47
C LEU A 141 -3.89 -11.10 -11.14
N PRO A 142 -5.03 -11.82 -11.14
CA PRO A 142 -5.69 -12.27 -9.92
C PRO A 142 -4.84 -13.25 -9.12
N VAL A 143 -5.22 -13.52 -7.88
CA VAL A 143 -4.58 -14.60 -7.10
C VAL A 143 -4.85 -15.95 -7.78
N ASP A 144 -3.84 -16.81 -7.86
CA ASP A 144 -3.95 -18.15 -8.42
C ASP A 144 -3.07 -19.12 -7.61
N VAL A 145 -3.66 -20.18 -7.04
CA VAL A 145 -2.93 -21.16 -6.23
C VAL A 145 -1.79 -21.87 -6.97
N THR A 146 -1.86 -21.91 -8.30
CA THR A 146 -0.85 -22.55 -9.14
C THR A 146 0.37 -21.69 -9.40
N VAL A 147 0.34 -20.39 -9.06
CA VAL A 147 1.44 -19.45 -9.36
C VAL A 147 1.70 -18.41 -8.26
N SER A 148 0.66 -17.86 -7.63
CA SER A 148 0.78 -16.83 -6.60
C SER A 148 1.54 -17.32 -5.37
N ASP A 149 2.43 -16.49 -4.86
CA ASP A 149 3.05 -16.64 -3.55
C ASP A 149 2.22 -15.93 -2.48
N TRP A 150 2.69 -15.95 -1.23
CA TRP A 150 2.10 -15.19 -0.13
C TRP A 150 1.98 -13.71 -0.46
N ASP A 151 3.10 -13.10 -0.83
CA ASP A 151 3.18 -11.71 -1.23
C ASP A 151 2.77 -11.49 -2.69
N SER A 152 2.34 -10.28 -3.01
CA SER A 152 2.15 -9.89 -4.42
C SER A 152 3.53 -9.77 -5.08
N THR A 153 3.62 -10.17 -6.36
CA THR A 153 4.89 -10.24 -7.09
C THR A 153 4.77 -9.62 -8.48
N LEU A 154 5.91 -9.17 -9.03
CA LEU A 154 6.01 -8.80 -10.44
C LEU A 154 6.26 -10.05 -11.28
N GLN A 155 5.53 -10.21 -12.38
CA GLN A 155 5.69 -11.32 -13.31
C GLN A 155 6.73 -10.97 -14.40
N GLY A 156 7.97 -10.78 -13.96
CA GLY A 156 9.10 -10.43 -14.83
C GLY A 156 10.13 -9.53 -14.14
N HIS A 157 11.13 -9.09 -14.91
CA HIS A 157 12.24 -8.26 -14.41
C HIS A 157 12.23 -6.82 -14.98
N ILE A 158 11.10 -6.38 -15.52
CA ILE A 158 10.92 -5.04 -16.09
C ILE A 158 9.97 -4.21 -15.22
N LEU A 159 10.08 -2.87 -15.29
CA LEU A 159 9.31 -1.95 -14.44
C LEU A 159 7.79 -2.02 -14.69
N ASP A 160 7.39 -2.38 -15.90
CA ASP A 160 5.98 -2.47 -16.32
C ASP A 160 5.44 -3.91 -16.28
N ALA A 161 6.17 -4.84 -15.64
CA ALA A 161 5.74 -6.23 -15.55
C ALA A 161 4.38 -6.34 -14.83
N PRO A 162 3.50 -7.26 -15.24
CA PRO A 162 2.21 -7.46 -14.58
C PRO A 162 2.37 -7.77 -13.09
N VAL A 163 1.49 -7.22 -12.26
CA VAL A 163 1.47 -7.52 -10.82
C VAL A 163 0.56 -8.72 -10.58
N ARG A 164 1.12 -9.81 -10.08
CA ARG A 164 0.37 -10.96 -9.56
C ARG A 164 -0.02 -10.68 -8.12
N LEU A 165 -1.32 -10.76 -7.82
CA LEU A 165 -1.80 -10.65 -6.45
C LEU A 165 -1.37 -11.87 -5.62
N GLY A 166 -0.92 -11.59 -4.39
CA GLY A 166 -0.51 -12.58 -3.41
C GLY A 166 -1.67 -13.24 -2.64
N LEU A 167 -1.41 -14.42 -2.10
CA LEU A 167 -2.34 -15.18 -1.25
C LEU A 167 -2.68 -14.43 0.05
N SER A 168 -1.81 -13.54 0.52
CA SER A 168 -2.03 -12.66 1.69
C SER A 168 -3.26 -11.77 1.57
N LEU A 169 -3.69 -11.46 0.34
CA LEU A 169 -4.88 -10.65 0.07
C LEU A 169 -6.20 -11.44 0.22
N ILE A 170 -6.14 -12.76 0.39
CA ILE A 170 -7.32 -13.60 0.58
C ILE A 170 -7.78 -13.52 2.04
N ARG A 171 -8.89 -12.82 2.26
CA ARG A 171 -9.49 -12.71 3.59
C ARG A 171 -9.82 -14.09 4.16
N GLY A 172 -9.24 -14.40 5.32
CA GLY A 172 -9.52 -15.61 6.07
C GLY A 172 -8.66 -16.82 5.71
N LEU A 173 -7.71 -16.68 4.77
CA LEU A 173 -6.65 -17.66 4.53
C LEU A 173 -5.50 -17.42 5.52
N ALA A 174 -5.03 -18.47 6.17
CA ALA A 174 -3.88 -18.40 7.06
C ALA A 174 -2.56 -18.47 6.27
N GLU A 175 -1.53 -17.78 6.76
CA GLU A 175 -0.18 -17.81 6.18
C GLU A 175 0.39 -19.23 6.12
N ASP A 176 0.22 -20.01 7.20
CA ASP A 176 0.61 -21.43 7.22
C ASP A 176 -0.07 -22.25 6.12
N ALA A 177 -1.31 -21.93 5.75
CA ALA A 177 -2.01 -22.62 4.67
C ALA A 177 -1.42 -22.26 3.30
N ALA A 178 -1.10 -20.97 3.08
CA ALA A 178 -0.41 -20.51 1.88
C ALA A 178 0.98 -21.16 1.75
N ALA A 179 1.76 -21.21 2.84
CA ALA A 179 3.07 -21.86 2.86
C ALA A 179 3.00 -23.34 2.47
N ARG A 180 1.98 -24.08 2.97
CA ARG A 180 1.76 -25.47 2.55
C ARG A 180 1.40 -25.62 1.07
N ILE A 181 0.66 -24.65 0.51
CA ILE A 181 0.35 -24.62 -0.93
C ILE A 181 1.64 -24.45 -1.74
N GLU A 182 2.48 -23.47 -1.37
CA GLU A 182 3.76 -23.20 -2.04
C GLU A 182 4.70 -24.41 -1.99
N LEU A 183 4.89 -25.00 -0.80
CA LEU A 183 5.71 -26.19 -0.61
C LEU A 183 5.18 -27.37 -1.44
N ALA A 184 3.88 -27.61 -1.43
CA ALA A 184 3.29 -28.68 -2.24
C ALA A 184 3.51 -28.41 -3.74
N ARG A 185 3.27 -27.19 -4.21
CA ARG A 185 3.45 -26.77 -5.62
C ARG A 185 4.88 -26.94 -6.10
N ALA A 186 5.87 -26.63 -5.24
CA ALA A 186 7.30 -26.73 -5.57
C ALA A 186 7.73 -28.17 -5.92
N VAL A 187 7.05 -29.19 -5.39
CA VAL A 187 7.32 -30.60 -5.71
C VAL A 187 6.83 -30.97 -7.12
N ARG A 188 5.60 -30.59 -7.47
CA ARG A 188 5.00 -30.78 -8.81
C ARG A 188 3.71 -29.94 -8.97
N PRO A 189 3.30 -29.60 -10.20
CA PRO A 189 2.00 -28.97 -10.45
C PRO A 189 0.82 -29.74 -9.85
N PHE A 190 -0.25 -29.04 -9.50
CA PHE A 190 -1.51 -29.64 -9.05
C PHE A 190 -2.31 -30.15 -10.24
N ALA A 191 -2.91 -31.33 -10.12
CA ALA A 191 -3.77 -31.88 -11.18
C ALA A 191 -5.18 -31.26 -11.14
N ASP A 192 -5.72 -31.10 -9.94
CA ASP A 192 -7.06 -30.56 -9.68
C ASP A 192 -7.15 -30.02 -8.24
N VAL A 193 -8.34 -29.56 -7.84
CA VAL A 193 -8.61 -29.02 -6.50
C VAL A 193 -8.46 -30.10 -5.41
N THR A 194 -8.74 -31.36 -5.70
CA THR A 194 -8.63 -32.48 -4.75
C THR A 194 -7.18 -32.84 -4.48
N ASP A 195 -6.32 -32.85 -5.51
CA ASP A 195 -4.86 -33.01 -5.39
C ASP A 195 -4.26 -31.87 -4.55
N LEU A 196 -4.67 -30.63 -4.81
CA LEU A 196 -4.29 -29.46 -4.00
C LEU A 196 -4.68 -29.64 -2.54
N ALA A 197 -5.96 -29.93 -2.26
CA ALA A 197 -6.48 -30.05 -0.90
C ALA A 197 -5.74 -31.12 -0.10
N ARG A 198 -5.49 -32.28 -0.72
CA ARG A 198 -4.78 -33.40 -0.10
C ARG A 198 -3.32 -33.08 0.18
N ARG A 199 -2.59 -32.55 -0.81
CA ARG A 199 -1.14 -32.31 -0.70
C ARG A 199 -0.79 -31.13 0.19
N ALA A 200 -1.56 -30.04 0.13
CA ALA A 200 -1.37 -28.88 0.99
C ALA A 200 -2.11 -29.02 2.34
N GLN A 201 -2.78 -30.15 2.59
CA GLN A 201 -3.53 -30.43 3.83
C GLN A 201 -4.47 -29.26 4.17
N LEU A 202 -5.28 -28.85 3.18
CA LEU A 202 -6.18 -27.71 3.31
C LEU A 202 -7.44 -28.11 4.04
N THR A 203 -7.88 -27.25 4.95
CA THR A 203 -9.16 -27.41 5.63
C THR A 203 -10.32 -26.97 4.74
N ARG A 204 -11.55 -27.31 5.13
CA ARG A 204 -12.76 -26.79 4.46
C ARG A 204 -12.77 -25.26 4.43
N ARG A 205 -12.30 -24.63 5.51
CA ARG A 205 -12.21 -23.18 5.64
C ARG A 205 -11.22 -22.58 4.64
N ASP A 206 -10.05 -23.20 4.48
CA ASP A 206 -9.03 -22.74 3.51
C ASP A 206 -9.58 -22.81 2.08
N LEU A 207 -10.19 -23.95 1.72
CA LEU A 207 -10.80 -24.13 0.40
C LEU A 207 -11.93 -23.14 0.13
N GLN A 208 -12.76 -22.84 1.13
CA GLN A 208 -13.81 -21.81 1.02
C GLN A 208 -13.21 -20.42 0.82
N ALA A 209 -12.15 -20.06 1.54
CA ALA A 209 -11.46 -18.77 1.37
C ALA A 209 -10.90 -18.64 -0.05
N LEU A 210 -10.17 -19.66 -0.53
CA LEU A 210 -9.60 -19.72 -1.88
C LEU A 210 -10.68 -19.64 -2.97
N ALA A 211 -11.78 -20.37 -2.83
CA ALA A 211 -12.90 -20.32 -3.77
C ALA A 211 -13.60 -18.96 -3.77
N SER A 212 -13.78 -18.33 -2.60
CA SER A 212 -14.38 -17.00 -2.47
C SER A 212 -13.55 -15.90 -3.15
N ALA A 213 -12.23 -16.07 -3.16
CA ALA A 213 -11.27 -15.19 -3.85
C ALA A 213 -11.06 -15.55 -5.32
N ASN A 214 -11.75 -16.58 -5.84
CA ASN A 214 -11.56 -17.10 -7.21
C ASN A 214 -10.13 -17.59 -7.51
N ALA A 215 -9.38 -18.01 -6.49
CA ALA A 215 -7.98 -18.42 -6.62
C ALA A 215 -7.80 -19.84 -7.22
N LEU A 216 -8.90 -20.58 -7.38
CA LEU A 216 -8.93 -21.96 -7.92
C LEU A 216 -9.29 -22.01 -9.41
N ALA A 217 -9.36 -20.87 -10.10
CA ALA A 217 -9.87 -20.79 -11.47
C ALA A 217 -9.07 -21.64 -12.47
N SER A 218 -7.75 -21.70 -12.32
CA SER A 218 -6.84 -22.52 -13.13
C SER A 218 -7.05 -24.03 -12.99
N LEU A 219 -7.53 -24.49 -11.84
CA LEU A 219 -7.74 -25.92 -11.54
C LEU A 219 -9.19 -26.37 -11.76
N ALA A 220 -10.17 -25.51 -11.52
CA ALA A 220 -11.60 -25.86 -11.60
C ALA A 220 -12.30 -25.35 -12.87
N GLY A 221 -11.64 -24.52 -13.67
CA GLY A 221 -12.16 -23.92 -14.90
C GLY A 221 -13.23 -22.83 -14.69
N ASN A 222 -14.09 -22.93 -13.67
CA ASN A 222 -15.04 -21.87 -13.32
C ASN A 222 -15.28 -21.76 -11.80
N ARG A 223 -15.67 -20.55 -11.35
CA ARG A 223 -15.87 -20.21 -9.92
C ARG A 223 -16.94 -21.07 -9.24
N ARG A 224 -18.01 -21.44 -9.96
CA ARG A 224 -19.12 -22.25 -9.40
C ARG A 224 -18.65 -23.69 -9.15
N ALA A 225 -17.94 -24.29 -10.10
CA ALA A 225 -17.30 -25.59 -9.96
C ALA A 225 -16.27 -25.57 -8.83
N ALA A 226 -15.47 -24.51 -8.71
CA ALA A 226 -14.54 -24.35 -7.59
C ALA A 226 -15.24 -24.36 -6.22
N LEU A 227 -16.39 -23.68 -6.09
CA LEU A 227 -17.19 -23.69 -4.87
C LEU A 227 -17.79 -25.08 -4.59
N TRP A 228 -18.30 -25.77 -5.61
CA TRP A 228 -18.78 -27.15 -5.49
C TRP A 228 -17.68 -28.13 -5.09
N HIS A 229 -16.49 -28.01 -5.68
CA HIS A 229 -15.32 -28.81 -5.29
C HIS A 229 -14.84 -28.47 -3.88
N ALA A 230 -14.86 -27.22 -3.45
CA ALA A 230 -14.52 -26.85 -2.07
C ALA A 230 -15.51 -27.45 -1.04
N LEU A 231 -16.79 -27.57 -1.42
CA LEU A 231 -17.80 -28.24 -0.61
C LEU A 231 -17.63 -29.78 -0.61
N ALA A 232 -17.24 -30.38 -1.73
CA ALA A 232 -17.10 -31.82 -1.91
C ALA A 232 -15.74 -32.40 -1.49
N ALA A 233 -14.66 -31.62 -1.54
CA ALA A 233 -13.28 -32.10 -1.31
C ALA A 233 -12.95 -32.35 0.17
N VAL A 234 -13.86 -32.01 1.09
CA VAL A 234 -13.75 -32.37 2.50
C VAL A 234 -14.84 -33.38 2.81
N PRO A 235 -14.51 -34.69 2.88
CA PRO A 235 -15.39 -35.65 3.52
C PRO A 235 -15.67 -35.13 4.92
N ASP A 236 -16.92 -35.15 5.35
CA ASP A 236 -17.22 -34.92 6.77
C ASP A 236 -16.29 -35.83 7.58
N LYS A 237 -15.57 -35.23 8.53
CA LYS A 237 -14.89 -35.98 9.59
C LYS A 237 -15.93 -36.57 10.57
N ASP A 238 -17.09 -36.96 10.07
CA ASP A 238 -18.18 -37.54 10.82
C ASP A 238 -18.66 -38.82 10.13
N LEU A 239 -18.42 -39.93 10.82
CA LEU A 239 -19.05 -41.25 10.75
C LEU A 239 -19.01 -42.09 9.46
N LEU A 240 -18.58 -41.59 8.30
CA LEU A 240 -18.44 -42.42 7.08
C LEU A 240 -17.02 -42.38 6.52
N ARG A 241 -16.13 -43.13 7.16
CA ARG A 241 -14.84 -43.47 6.58
C ARG A 241 -15.10 -44.36 5.37
N ALA A 242 -14.83 -43.87 4.16
CA ALA A 242 -14.76 -44.75 2.99
C ALA A 242 -13.70 -45.81 3.26
N THR A 243 -14.14 -47.06 3.36
CA THR A 243 -13.26 -48.22 3.31
C THR A 243 -12.57 -48.20 1.96
N SER A 244 -11.25 -48.40 1.95
CA SER A 244 -10.57 -48.79 0.71
C SER A 244 -11.17 -50.12 0.28
N ASP A 245 -11.70 -50.19 -0.94
CA ASP A 245 -12.00 -51.47 -1.60
C ASP A 245 -10.67 -52.17 -1.88
N ASP A 246 -10.16 -52.87 -0.87
CA ASP A 246 -9.15 -53.91 -1.03
C ASP A 246 -9.88 -55.20 -1.44
N ASP A 247 -10.69 -55.13 -2.50
CA ASP A 247 -11.33 -56.29 -3.10
C ASP A 247 -10.34 -56.91 -4.10
N ALA A 248 -9.23 -57.40 -3.55
CA ALA A 248 -8.36 -58.30 -4.28
C ALA A 248 -9.15 -59.59 -4.52
N THR A 249 -9.71 -59.74 -5.73
CA THR A 249 -10.36 -60.96 -6.16
C THR A 249 -9.40 -62.13 -5.93
N PRO A 250 -9.70 -63.11 -5.06
CA PRO A 250 -8.79 -64.22 -4.82
C PRO A 250 -8.66 -65.01 -6.12
N ALA A 251 -7.43 -65.07 -6.65
CA ALA A 251 -7.12 -65.90 -7.80
C ALA A 251 -7.18 -67.38 -7.39
N PHE A 252 -8.26 -68.06 -7.78
CA PHE A 252 -8.32 -69.50 -7.71
C PHE A 252 -7.36 -70.09 -8.75
N ALA A 253 -6.41 -70.92 -8.31
CA ALA A 253 -5.49 -71.62 -9.19
C ALA A 253 -6.29 -72.53 -10.15
N ALA A 254 -6.15 -72.30 -11.46
CA ALA A 254 -6.72 -73.17 -12.47
C ALA A 254 -6.09 -74.57 -12.36
N GLY A 255 -6.95 -75.58 -12.25
CA GLY A 255 -6.58 -76.98 -12.12
C GLY A 255 -5.67 -77.45 -13.26
N ARG A 256 -4.72 -78.32 -12.91
CA ARG A 256 -3.81 -79.01 -13.84
C ARG A 256 -4.61 -79.65 -14.99
N SER A 257 -4.34 -79.20 -16.21
CA SER A 257 -4.76 -79.89 -17.43
C SER A 257 -4.04 -81.25 -17.51
N LEU A 258 -4.83 -82.32 -17.63
CA LEU A 258 -4.35 -83.67 -17.91
C LEU A 258 -3.78 -83.69 -19.34
N ALA A 259 -2.46 -83.80 -19.44
CA ALA A 259 -1.80 -84.11 -20.71
C ALA A 259 -2.24 -85.51 -21.16
N THR A 260 -2.91 -85.53 -22.31
CA THR A 260 -3.14 -86.72 -23.11
C THR A 260 -1.80 -87.10 -23.75
N LEU A 261 -1.30 -88.29 -23.50
CA LEU A 261 -0.28 -88.93 -24.34
C LEU A 261 -0.70 -90.39 -24.59
N SER A 262 -0.94 -90.61 -25.88
CA SER A 262 -0.90 -91.84 -26.70
C SER A 262 -0.46 -93.13 -26.04
#